data_AF-A0A8T3TU54-F1
#
_entry.id   AF-A0A8T3TU54-F1
#
_cell.length_a   1.000
_cell.length_b   1.000
_cell.length_c   1.000
_cell.angle_alpha   90.00
_cell.angle_beta   90.00
_cell.angle_gamma   90.00
#
_symmetry.space_group_name_H-M   'P 1'
#
loop_
_entity.id
_entity.type
_entity.pdbx_description
1 polymer ?
#
loop_
_entity_poly.entity_id
_entity_poly.type
_entity_poly.pdbx_seq_one_letter_code
_entity_poly.pdbx_strand_id
1 'polypeptide(L)' 'MTLMTTHLEGLPLIHRGKVRETYEVDDRHLLLVATDRISAFDVVFDQPIPDKGAVL' A
#
# COMPACT_ATOMS: atom_id res chain seq x y z
N MET A 1 9.64 11.10 1.83
CA MET A 1 9.81 10.08 2.91
C MET A 1 9.22 8.81 2.38
N THR A 2 9.94 7.69 2.39
CA THR A 2 9.54 6.50 1.64
C THR A 2 8.49 5.65 2.38
N LEU A 3 7.39 5.29 1.72
CA LEU A 3 6.28 4.55 2.32
C LEU A 3 6.31 3.04 1.97
N MET A 4 6.70 2.18 2.92
CA MET A 4 6.76 0.72 2.68
C MET A 4 5.44 0.03 2.99
N THR A 5 4.92 0.32 4.17
CA THR A 5 3.71 -0.28 4.74
C THR A 5 3.01 0.77 5.58
N THR A 6 1.71 0.61 5.75
CA THR A 6 0.90 1.49 6.60
C THR A 6 0.39 0.74 7.83
N HIS A 7 0.20 1.50 8.91
CA HIS A 7 -0.58 1.10 10.06
C HIS A 7 -1.46 2.29 10.42
N LEU A 8 -2.74 2.23 10.02
CA LEU A 8 -3.69 3.30 10.19
C LEU A 8 -4.62 2.92 11.34
N GLU A 9 -4.53 3.65 12.45
CA GLU A 9 -5.40 3.42 13.60
C GLU A 9 -6.87 3.66 13.23
N GLY A 10 -7.76 2.78 13.69
CA GLY A 10 -9.19 2.87 13.43
C GLY A 10 -9.63 2.42 12.03
N LEU A 11 -8.71 1.98 11.16
CA LEU A 11 -9.03 1.43 9.85
C LEU A 11 -8.57 -0.04 9.77
N PRO A 12 -9.50 -1.00 9.75
CA PRO A 12 -9.16 -2.42 9.58
C PRO A 12 -8.45 -2.67 8.26
N LEU A 13 -7.29 -3.34 8.30
CA LEU A 13 -6.59 -3.79 7.09
C LEU A 13 -7.31 -5.02 6.52
N ILE A 14 -7.86 -4.89 5.31
CA ILE A 14 -8.53 -5.99 4.61
C ILE A 14 -7.49 -6.83 3.85
N HIS A 15 -6.60 -6.17 3.12
CA HIS A 15 -5.65 -6.86 2.25
C HIS A 15 -4.35 -6.08 2.09
N ARG A 16 -3.23 -6.80 2.12
CA ARG A 16 -1.90 -6.30 1.77
C ARG A 16 -1.41 -6.99 0.51
N GLY A 17 -1.47 -6.26 -0.59
CA GLY A 17 -0.93 -6.70 -1.87
C GLY A 17 0.57 -6.43 -2.00
N LYS A 18 1.09 -6.64 -3.22
CA LYS A 18 2.51 -6.41 -3.56
C LYS A 18 2.93 -4.95 -3.40
N VAL A 19 2.07 -4.02 -3.83
CA VAL A 19 2.37 -2.57 -3.89
C VAL A 19 1.21 -1.68 -3.43
N ARG A 20 0.10 -2.27 -2.95
CA ARG A 20 -1.05 -1.55 -2.41
C ARG A 20 -1.57 -2.22 -1.16
N GLU A 21 -2.17 -1.42 -0.27
CA GLU A 21 -2.88 -1.87 0.92
C GLU A 21 -4.32 -1.38 0.85
N THR A 22 -5.27 -2.22 1.26
CA THR A 22 -6.70 -1.92 1.24
C THR A 22 -7.23 -1.96 2.65
N TYR A 23 -7.88 -0.88 3.06
CA TYR A 23 -8.47 -0.70 4.38
C TYR A 23 -9.98 -0.54 4.26
N GLU A 24 -10.71 -1.03 5.26
CA GLU A 24 -12.12 -0.77 5.43
C GLU A 24 -12.31 0.63 6.01
N VAL A 25 -13.22 1.41 5.43
CA VAL A 25 -13.65 2.70 5.99
C VAL A 25 -15.05 2.56 6.60
N ASP A 26 -15.98 1.97 5.85
CA ASP A 26 -17.32 1.57 6.28
C ASP A 26 -17.89 0.49 5.33
N ASP A 27 -19.15 0.09 5.52
CA ASP A 27 -19.84 -0.93 4.72
C ASP A 27 -19.87 -0.69 3.20
N ARG A 28 -19.57 0.53 2.75
CA ARG A 28 -19.67 0.96 1.34
C ARG A 28 -18.37 1.53 0.79
N HIS A 29 -17.38 1.80 1.63
CA HIS A 29 -16.17 2.50 1.24
C HIS A 29 -14.91 1.75 1.65
N LEU A 30 -13.96 1.75 0.71
CA LEU A 30 -12.62 1.21 0.91
C LEU A 30 -11.59 2.31 0.70
N LEU A 31 -10.54 2.30 1.50
CA LEU A 31 -9.35 3.11 1.29
C LEU A 31 -8.27 2.25 0.63
N LEU A 32 -7.79 2.67 -0.53
CA LEU A 32 -6.66 2.05 -1.21
C LEU A 32 -5.42 2.94 -1.05
N VAL A 33 -4.36 2.39 -0.44
CA VAL A 33 -3.09 3.07 -0.26
C VAL A 33 -2.06 2.50 -1.23
N ALA A 34 -1.54 3.33 -2.14
CA ALA A 34 -0.40 2.97 -2.98
C ALA A 34 0.91 3.20 -2.22
N THR A 35 1.75 2.16 -2.12
CA THR A 35 3.05 2.25 -1.45
C THR A 35 4.17 2.50 -2.45
N ASP A 36 5.35 2.83 -1.93
CA ASP A 36 6.59 2.97 -2.70
C ASP A 36 7.25 1.63 -3.03
N ARG A 37 6.64 0.51 -2.58
CA ARG A 37 7.07 -0.84 -2.98
C ARG A 37 6.92 -1.02 -4.48
N ILE A 38 7.82 -1.80 -5.05
CA ILE A 38 7.81 -2.18 -6.46
C ILE A 38 7.97 -3.70 -6.56
N SER A 39 7.37 -4.28 -7.59
CA SER A 39 7.49 -5.70 -7.89
C SER A 39 7.73 -5.92 -9.37
N ALA A 40 8.59 -6.87 -9.71
CA ALA A 40 8.80 -7.36 -11.07
C ALA A 40 9.10 -8.86 -11.01
N PHE A 41 8.75 -9.60 -12.08
CA PHE A 41 8.97 -11.05 -12.15
C PHE A 41 8.41 -11.82 -10.95
N ASP A 42 7.20 -11.44 -10.54
CA ASP A 42 6.47 -11.98 -9.37
C ASP A 42 7.10 -11.69 -7.99
N VAL A 43 8.26 -11.04 -7.91
CA VAL A 43 8.98 -10.73 -6.66
C VAL A 43 8.74 -9.28 -6.23
N VAL A 44 8.55 -9.04 -4.94
CA VAL A 44 8.56 -7.69 -4.33
C VAL A 44 10.00 -7.37 -3.92
N PHE A 45 10.51 -6.21 -4.30
CA PHE A 45 11.89 -5.82 -4.00
C PHE A 45 11.99 -5.16 -2.62
N ASP A 46 13.11 -5.42 -1.92
CA ASP A 46 13.42 -4.79 -0.63
C ASP A 46 13.72 -3.29 -0.80
N GLN A 47 14.31 -2.91 -1.95
CA GLN A 47 14.58 -1.52 -2.27
C GLN A 47 13.35 -0.86 -2.93
N PRO A 48 12.84 0.22 -2.35
CA PRO A 48 11.70 0.94 -2.87
C PRO A 48 12.06 2.04 -3.86
N ILE A 49 11.04 2.59 -4.53
CA ILE A 49 11.16 3.80 -5.33
C ILE A 49 10.46 4.94 -4.59
N PRO A 50 11.21 5.88 -3.98
CA PRO A 50 10.62 7.01 -3.27
C PRO A 50 9.59 7.76 -4.11
N ASP A 51 8.47 8.11 -3.48
CA ASP A 51 7.36 8.89 -4.05
C ASP A 51 6.60 8.21 -5.20
N LYS A 52 6.93 6.96 -5.56
CA LYS A 52 6.19 6.18 -6.56
C LYS A 52 4.71 6.07 -6.19
N GLY A 53 4.39 5.80 -4.93
CA GLY A 53 3.02 5.65 -4.47
C GLY A 53 2.20 6.94 -4.63
N ALA A 54 2.84 8.11 -4.52
CA ALA A 54 2.18 9.41 -4.67
C ALA A 54 1.94 9.81 -6.13
N VAL A 55 2.71 9.26 -7.06
CA VAL A 55 2.59 9.53 -8.51
C VAL A 55 1.49 8.68 -9.17
N LEU A 56 1.16 7.51 -8.60
CA LEU A 56 0.23 6.51 -9.16
C LEU A 56 -1.14 6.56 -8.49
#